data_AF-A0A7S4MRJ6-F1
#
_entry.id   AF-A0A7S4MRJ6-F1
#
_cell.length_a   1.000
_cell.length_b   1.000
_cell.length_c   1.000
_cell.angle_alpha   90.00
_cell.angle_beta   90.00
_cell.angle_gamma   90.00
#
_symmetry.space_group_name_H-M   'P 1'
#
loop_
_entity.id
_entity.type
_entity.pdbx_description
1 polymer ?
#
loop_
_entity_poly.entity_id
_entity_poly.type
_entity_poly.pdbx_seq_one_letter_code
_entity_poly.pdbx_strand_id
1 'polypeptide(L)'
;EKVQKSGYLLKRGEINKAWKARYCRIDKSRLFYFKKQDHPKPAGFIPLEQAVIRKCREDMGEEHCFEIVTKTRVYYMVAKSEAEMTEWMHALSQRTMLHKENELLEKADEMIAQEAYRQCLEDEHHFLDAYKKRRKTTTTWTPRRLGSSQADISNQIQPRTSSRMRSTPTVHC
;
A
#
# COMPACT_ATOMS: atom_id res chain seq x y z
N GLU A 1 7.65 12.92 -9.09
CA GLU A 1 7.20 14.33 -9.13
C GLU A 1 5.79 14.39 -9.74
N LYS A 2 4.84 15.15 -9.17
CA LYS A 2 3.45 15.16 -9.68
C LYS A 2 3.36 15.93 -10.99
N VAL A 3 2.82 15.30 -12.03
CA VAL A 3 2.74 15.84 -13.40
C VAL A 3 2.03 17.20 -13.40
N GLN A 4 2.73 18.26 -13.83
CA GLN A 4 2.10 19.52 -14.19
C GLN A 4 1.60 19.41 -15.63
N LYS A 5 0.28 19.57 -15.82
CA LYS A 5 -0.33 19.53 -17.16
C LYS A 5 -1.11 20.81 -17.43
N SER A 6 -0.93 21.35 -18.63
CA SER A 6 -1.64 22.51 -19.14
C SER A 6 -1.91 22.36 -20.63
N GLY A 7 -3.02 22.88 -21.11
CA GLY A 7 -3.43 22.75 -22.51
C GLY A 7 -4.88 23.11 -22.73
N TYR A 8 -5.32 23.11 -23.99
CA TYR A 8 -6.71 23.43 -24.34
C TYR A 8 -7.59 22.20 -24.22
N LEU A 9 -8.75 22.37 -23.57
CA LEU A 9 -9.84 21.42 -23.55
C LEU A 9 -11.13 22.10 -23.98
N LEU A 10 -12.03 21.36 -24.62
CA LEU A 10 -13.41 21.81 -24.79
C LEU A 10 -14.16 21.54 -23.49
N LYS A 11 -14.77 22.57 -22.93
CA LYS A 11 -15.53 22.51 -21.68
C LYS A 11 -16.99 22.76 -21.95
N ARG A 12 -17.87 21.90 -21.45
CA ARG A 12 -19.32 22.11 -21.51
C ARG A 12 -19.76 23.20 -20.53
N GLY A 13 -20.59 24.13 -21.01
CA GLY A 13 -21.22 25.11 -20.14
C GLY A 13 -22.27 24.48 -19.21
N GLU A 14 -22.55 25.17 -18.10
CA GLU A 14 -23.46 24.67 -17.06
C GLU A 14 -24.93 24.87 -17.44
N ILE A 15 -25.27 26.12 -17.72
CA ILE A 15 -26.61 26.55 -18.13
C ILE A 15 -26.75 26.34 -19.64
N ASN A 16 -26.00 27.11 -20.43
CA ASN A 16 -25.86 26.86 -21.85
C ASN A 16 -24.89 25.69 -22.07
N LYS A 17 -25.41 24.57 -22.56
CA LYS A 17 -24.68 23.31 -22.76
C LYS A 17 -23.70 23.34 -23.94
N ALA A 18 -23.46 24.49 -24.57
CA ALA A 18 -22.45 24.64 -25.60
C ALA A 18 -21.04 24.34 -25.09
N TRP A 19 -20.24 23.73 -25.96
CA TRP A 19 -18.81 23.48 -25.75
C TRP A 19 -18.00 24.73 -26.02
N LYS A 20 -17.05 25.04 -25.14
CA LYS A 20 -16.16 26.20 -25.28
C LYS A 20 -14.73 25.78 -25.03
N ALA A 21 -13.83 26.14 -25.95
CA ALA A 21 -12.40 25.98 -25.74
C ALA A 21 -11.95 26.81 -24.54
N ARG A 22 -11.24 26.16 -23.62
CA ARG A 22 -10.64 26.77 -22.44
C ARG A 22 -9.22 26.26 -22.27
N TYR A 23 -8.29 27.19 -22.08
CA TYR A 23 -6.94 26.81 -21.66
C TYR A 23 -7.01 26.39 -20.20
N CYS A 24 -6.64 25.16 -19.91
CA CYS A 24 -6.70 24.55 -18.59
C CYS A 24 -5.28 24.35 -18.04
N ARG A 25 -5.09 24.51 -16.73
CA ARG A 25 -3.81 24.31 -16.05
C ARG A 25 -4.03 23.72 -14.67
N ILE A 26 -3.37 22.61 -14.39
CA ILE A 26 -3.34 22.01 -13.06
C ILE A 26 -2.34 22.79 -12.21
N ASP A 27 -2.78 23.25 -11.05
CA ASP A 27 -1.91 23.82 -10.03
C ASP A 27 -2.35 23.32 -8.64
N LYS A 28 -1.39 22.71 -7.92
CA LYS A 28 -1.60 22.02 -6.65
C LYS A 28 -2.73 20.98 -6.75
N SER A 29 -3.88 21.30 -6.17
CA SER A 29 -5.10 20.49 -6.07
C SER A 29 -6.27 21.14 -6.79
N ARG A 30 -6.01 22.04 -7.73
CA ARG A 30 -7.03 22.77 -8.49
C ARG A 30 -6.74 22.70 -9.98
N LEU A 31 -7.80 22.57 -10.78
CA LEU A 31 -7.75 22.77 -12.23
C LEU A 31 -8.28 24.17 -12.55
N PHE A 32 -7.39 25.08 -12.92
CA PHE A 32 -7.78 26.41 -13.38
C PHE A 32 -8.11 26.37 -14.87
N TYR A 33 -9.09 27.17 -15.29
CA TYR A 33 -9.40 27.33 -16.72
C TYR A 33 -9.55 28.81 -17.10
N PHE A 34 -9.06 29.15 -18.28
CA PHE A 34 -8.93 30.52 -18.78
C PHE A 34 -9.62 30.65 -20.13
N LYS A 35 -10.03 31.87 -20.49
CA LYS A 35 -10.61 32.14 -21.83
C LYS A 35 -9.58 31.89 -22.93
N LYS A 36 -8.31 32.23 -22.68
CA LYS A 36 -7.12 32.05 -23.53
C LYS A 36 -5.91 31.81 -22.62
N GLN A 37 -4.82 31.28 -23.18
CA GLN A 37 -3.60 30.95 -22.44
C GLN A 37 -2.99 32.15 -21.71
N ASP A 38 -2.86 33.30 -22.37
CA ASP A 38 -2.19 34.49 -21.79
C ASP A 38 -3.14 35.37 -20.98
N HIS A 39 -4.33 34.88 -20.65
CA HIS A 39 -5.30 35.68 -19.92
C HIS A 39 -4.89 35.77 -18.43
N PRO A 40 -4.75 36.98 -17.86
CA PRO A 40 -4.13 37.16 -16.54
C PRO A 40 -4.98 36.58 -15.39
N LYS A 41 -6.30 36.50 -15.57
CA LYS A 41 -7.23 35.98 -14.57
C LYS A 41 -7.92 34.71 -15.06
N PRO A 42 -8.07 33.67 -14.22
CA PRO A 42 -8.84 32.49 -14.57
C PRO A 42 -10.31 32.86 -14.74
N ALA A 43 -10.98 32.19 -15.68
CA ALA A 43 -12.43 32.24 -15.80
C ALA A 43 -13.13 31.42 -14.69
N GLY A 44 -12.39 30.52 -14.04
CA GLY A 44 -12.80 29.77 -12.87
C GLY A 44 -11.81 28.66 -12.55
N PHE A 45 -12.13 27.86 -11.53
CA PHE A 45 -11.34 26.70 -11.14
C PHE A 45 -12.24 25.56 -10.67
N ILE A 46 -11.69 24.35 -10.68
CA ILE A 46 -12.34 23.14 -10.21
C ILE A 46 -11.49 22.59 -9.05
N PRO A 47 -12.05 22.45 -7.83
CA PRO A 47 -11.35 21.80 -6.72
C PRO A 47 -11.23 20.29 -7.01
N LEU A 48 -10.02 19.74 -6.88
CA LEU A 48 -9.73 18.34 -7.22
C LEU A 48 -9.63 17.45 -6.00
N GLU A 49 -9.52 17.99 -4.79
CA GLU A 49 -9.31 17.24 -3.55
C GLU A 49 -10.32 16.10 -3.38
N GLN A 50 -11.59 16.37 -3.64
CA GLN A 50 -12.68 15.40 -3.51
C GLN A 50 -13.35 15.13 -4.86
N ALA A 51 -12.62 15.36 -5.95
CA ALA A 51 -13.14 15.12 -7.29
C ALA A 51 -12.97 13.65 -7.67
N VAL A 52 -13.94 13.12 -8.42
CA VAL A 52 -13.83 11.82 -9.09
C VAL A 52 -13.69 12.08 -10.58
N ILE A 53 -12.65 11.50 -11.19
CA ILE A 53 -12.34 11.63 -12.61
C ILE A 53 -12.70 10.32 -13.31
N ARG A 54 -13.50 10.37 -14.37
CA ARG A 54 -13.89 9.18 -15.14
C ARG A 54 -14.21 9.51 -16.58
N LYS A 55 -14.16 8.50 -17.46
CA LYS A 55 -14.61 8.67 -18.86
C LYS A 55 -16.10 9.04 -18.85
N CYS A 56 -16.51 9.87 -19.81
CA CYS A 56 -17.93 10.13 -20.03
C CYS A 56 -18.64 8.84 -20.46
N ARG A 57 -19.95 8.80 -20.23
CA ARG A 57 -20.80 7.76 -20.82
C ARG A 57 -20.84 7.91 -22.35
N GLU A 58 -20.98 6.80 -23.05
CA GLU A 58 -20.98 6.75 -24.52
C GLU A 58 -22.11 7.58 -25.16
N ASP A 59 -23.22 7.74 -24.44
CA ASP A 59 -24.40 8.52 -24.87
C ASP A 59 -24.18 10.04 -24.90
N MET A 60 -23.04 10.55 -24.41
CA MET A 60 -22.71 11.98 -24.46
C MET A 60 -22.37 12.50 -25.87
N GLY A 61 -22.10 11.62 -26.83
CA GLY A 61 -21.91 11.96 -28.24
C GLY A 61 -20.59 12.69 -28.58
N GLU A 62 -19.66 12.79 -27.64
CA GLU A 62 -18.34 13.38 -27.85
C GLU A 62 -17.25 12.35 -27.59
N GLU A 63 -16.43 12.08 -28.60
CA GLU A 63 -15.24 11.25 -28.45
C GLU A 63 -14.25 11.91 -27.48
N HIS A 64 -13.44 11.10 -26.78
CA HIS A 64 -12.40 11.60 -25.88
C HIS A 64 -12.94 12.49 -24.72
N CYS A 65 -14.21 12.27 -24.35
CA CYS A 65 -14.87 12.96 -23.26
C CYS A 65 -14.57 12.32 -21.91
N PHE A 66 -14.27 13.15 -20.92
CA PHE A 66 -14.18 12.76 -19.52
C PHE A 66 -14.92 13.75 -18.62
N GLU A 67 -15.35 13.29 -17.46
CA GLU A 67 -16.04 14.09 -16.47
C GLU A 67 -15.26 14.21 -15.16
N ILE A 68 -15.27 15.43 -14.61
CA ILE A 68 -14.73 15.78 -13.30
C ILE A 68 -15.92 16.03 -12.39
N VAL A 69 -16.16 15.10 -11.47
CA VAL A 69 -17.32 15.12 -10.59
C VAL A 69 -16.89 15.68 -9.25
N THR A 70 -17.43 16.84 -8.91
CA THR A 70 -17.23 17.49 -7.60
C THR A 70 -18.52 17.43 -6.78
N LYS A 71 -18.45 17.83 -5.51
CA LYS A 71 -19.61 17.90 -4.61
C LYS A 71 -20.77 18.72 -5.17
N THR A 72 -20.48 19.81 -5.88
CA THR A 72 -21.50 20.78 -6.31
C THR A 72 -21.85 20.64 -7.78
N ARG A 73 -20.97 20.04 -8.59
CA ARG A 73 -21.09 20.08 -10.05
C ARG A 73 -20.30 18.97 -10.74
N VAL A 74 -20.85 18.50 -11.85
CA VAL A 74 -20.14 17.69 -12.85
C VAL A 74 -19.64 18.59 -13.98
N TYR A 75 -18.35 18.50 -14.28
CA TYR A 75 -17.71 19.21 -15.39
C TYR A 75 -17.37 18.23 -16.50
N TYR A 76 -17.88 18.49 -17.70
CA TYR A 76 -17.57 17.70 -18.89
C TYR A 76 -16.47 18.38 -19.69
N MET A 77 -15.45 17.61 -20.04
CA MET A 77 -14.26 18.04 -20.75
C MET A 77 -14.01 17.09 -21.92
N VAL A 78 -13.63 17.63 -23.07
CA VAL A 78 -13.26 16.85 -24.25
C VAL A 78 -11.84 17.23 -24.66
N ALA A 79 -11.00 16.20 -24.81
CA ALA A 79 -9.63 16.33 -25.29
C ALA A 79 -9.57 16.16 -26.81
N LYS A 80 -8.44 16.49 -27.44
CA LYS A 80 -8.29 16.37 -28.90
C LYS A 80 -8.03 14.95 -29.37
N SER A 81 -7.59 14.07 -28.47
CA SER A 81 -7.26 12.68 -28.75
C SER A 81 -7.41 11.81 -27.50
N GLU A 82 -7.44 10.48 -27.68
CA GLU A 82 -7.51 9.53 -26.57
C GLU A 82 -6.27 9.58 -25.68
N ALA A 83 -5.09 9.75 -26.29
CA ALA A 83 -3.84 9.94 -25.57
C ALA A 83 -3.92 11.18 -24.66
N GLU A 84 -4.39 12.31 -25.21
CA GLU A 84 -4.50 13.55 -24.44
C GLU A 84 -5.54 13.42 -23.32
N MET A 85 -6.69 12.77 -23.57
CA MET A 85 -7.69 12.47 -22.55
C MET A 85 -7.08 11.64 -21.42
N THR A 86 -6.37 10.57 -21.75
CA THR A 86 -5.76 9.66 -20.77
C THR A 86 -4.73 10.39 -19.92
N GLU A 87 -3.88 11.21 -20.52
CA GLU A 87 -2.92 12.05 -19.80
C GLU A 87 -3.61 13.06 -18.87
N TRP A 88 -4.70 13.69 -19.32
CA TRP A 88 -5.47 14.61 -18.49
C TRP A 88 -6.12 13.89 -17.32
N MET A 89 -6.79 12.77 -17.55
CA MET A 89 -7.42 11.98 -16.51
C MET A 89 -6.39 11.52 -15.47
N HIS A 90 -5.26 10.98 -15.92
CA HIS A 90 -4.17 10.55 -15.05
C HIS A 90 -3.60 11.71 -14.22
N ALA A 91 -3.29 12.84 -14.85
CA ALA A 91 -2.74 14.01 -14.16
C ALA A 91 -3.72 14.60 -13.13
N LEU A 92 -5.03 14.57 -13.41
CA LEU A 92 -6.07 15.04 -12.49
C LEU A 92 -6.28 14.08 -11.32
N SER A 93 -6.34 12.77 -11.57
CA SER A 93 -6.50 11.74 -10.53
C SER A 93 -5.38 11.80 -9.49
N GLN A 94 -4.13 12.07 -9.91
CA GLN A 94 -3.00 12.26 -8.99
C GLN A 94 -3.15 13.44 -8.01
N ARG A 95 -4.07 14.37 -8.27
CA ARG A 95 -4.33 15.54 -7.41
C ARG A 95 -5.43 15.31 -6.38
N THR A 96 -6.19 14.22 -6.51
CA THR A 96 -7.28 13.85 -5.59
C THR A 96 -6.74 13.40 -4.23
N MET A 97 -7.56 13.54 -3.17
CA MET A 97 -7.25 13.00 -1.84
C MET A 97 -7.24 11.49 -1.85
N LEU A 98 -8.17 10.84 -2.55
CA LEU A 98 -8.22 9.38 -2.66
C LEU A 98 -6.90 8.80 -3.17
N HIS A 99 -6.28 9.43 -4.18
CA HIS A 99 -4.97 8.98 -4.64
C HIS A 99 -3.87 9.16 -3.60
N LYS A 100 -3.90 10.25 -2.82
CA LYS A 100 -2.94 10.45 -1.71
C LYS A 100 -3.16 9.46 -0.58
N GLU A 101 -4.42 9.16 -0.24
CA GLU A 101 -4.77 8.19 0.78
C GLU A 101 -4.29 6.79 0.38
N ASN A 102 -4.53 6.38 -0.86
CA ASN A 102 -4.00 5.12 -1.38
C ASN A 102 -2.47 5.05 -1.29
N GLU A 103 -1.77 6.13 -1.67
CA GLU A 103 -0.31 6.20 -1.58
C GLU A 103 0.20 6.08 -0.12
N LEU A 104 -0.53 6.66 0.85
CA LEU A 104 -0.20 6.56 2.27
C LEU A 104 -0.47 5.16 2.82
N LEU A 105 -1.55 4.52 2.37
CA LEU A 105 -1.88 3.14 2.75
C LEU A 105 -0.82 2.16 2.25
N GLU A 106 -0.42 2.26 0.98
CA GLU A 106 0.64 1.43 0.40
C GLU A 106 1.95 1.57 1.18
N LYS A 107 2.33 2.80 1.53
CA LYS A 107 3.52 3.06 2.36
C LYS A 107 3.41 2.46 3.77
N ALA A 108 2.23 2.53 4.38
CA ALA A 108 2.00 1.95 5.70
C ALA A 108 2.14 0.42 5.66
N ASP A 109 1.60 -0.23 4.63
CA ASP A 109 1.72 -1.68 4.42
C ASP A 109 3.18 -2.11 4.24
N GLU A 110 3.95 -1.34 3.44
CA GLU A 110 5.40 -1.57 3.28
C GLU A 110 6.15 -1.45 4.61
N MET A 111 5.84 -0.43 5.41
CA MET A 111 6.47 -0.23 6.71
C MET A 111 6.16 -1.38 7.68
N ILE A 112 4.91 -1.86 7.71
CA ILE A 112 4.52 -2.99 8.54
C ILE A 112 5.30 -4.25 8.13
N ALA A 113 5.41 -4.52 6.83
CA ALA A 113 6.14 -5.68 6.32
C ALA A 113 7.64 -5.62 6.66
N GLN A 114 8.26 -4.44 6.49
CA GLN A 114 9.67 -4.22 6.83
C GLN A 114 9.93 -4.42 8.33
N GLU A 115 9.05 -3.89 9.17
CA GLU A 115 9.16 -4.01 10.62
C GLU A 115 8.98 -5.46 11.09
N ALA A 116 8.00 -6.17 10.54
CA ALA A 116 7.81 -7.59 10.82
C ALA A 116 9.05 -8.41 10.43
N TYR A 117 9.66 -8.12 9.28
CA TYR A 117 10.89 -8.77 8.86
C TYR A 117 12.06 -8.46 9.80
N ARG A 118 12.22 -7.19 10.21
CA ARG A 118 13.23 -6.77 11.19
C ARG A 118 13.09 -7.54 12.50
N GLN A 119 11.85 -7.63 13.01
CA GLN A 119 11.55 -8.37 14.24
C GLN A 119 11.90 -9.85 14.11
N CYS A 120 11.53 -10.50 13.00
CA CYS A 120 11.87 -11.90 12.75
C CYS A 120 13.39 -12.16 12.79
N LEU A 121 14.20 -11.26 12.21
CA LEU A 121 15.66 -11.38 12.25
C LEU A 121 16.22 -11.21 13.67
N GLU A 122 15.68 -10.24 14.42
CA GLU A 122 16.07 -10.02 15.81
C GLU A 122 15.72 -11.22 16.69
N ASP A 123 14.53 -11.79 16.50
CA ASP A 123 14.08 -12.98 17.21
C ASP A 123 14.94 -14.21 16.87
N GLU A 124 15.32 -14.40 15.60
CA GLU A 124 16.25 -15.46 15.19
C GLU A 124 17.62 -15.29 15.85
N HIS A 125 18.16 -14.07 15.86
CA HIS A 125 19.43 -13.77 16.51
C HIS A 125 19.36 -14.07 18.01
N HIS A 126 18.31 -13.60 18.68
CA HIS A 126 18.07 -13.85 20.10
C HIS A 126 17.93 -15.35 20.40
N PHE A 127 17.21 -16.10 19.55
CA PHE A 127 17.08 -17.54 19.66
C PHE A 127 18.44 -18.26 19.56
N LEU A 128 19.25 -17.92 18.56
CA LEU A 128 20.57 -18.50 18.36
C LEU A 128 21.51 -18.20 19.53
N ASP A 129 21.47 -17.00 20.08
CA ASP A 129 22.27 -16.62 21.23
C ASP A 129 21.84 -17.35 22.50
N ALA A 130 20.53 -17.45 22.77
CA ALA A 130 19.99 -18.25 23.86
C ALA A 130 20.39 -19.73 23.72
N TYR A 131 20.30 -20.28 22.50
CA TYR A 131 20.73 -21.64 22.18
C TYR A 131 22.22 -21.87 22.44
N LYS A 132 23.10 -20.98 21.95
CA LYS A 132 24.56 -21.04 22.19
C LYS A 132 24.90 -20.96 23.67
N LYS A 133 24.23 -20.07 24.42
CA LYS A 133 24.42 -19.91 25.87
C LYS A 133 24.05 -21.20 26.60
N ARG A 134 22.89 -21.79 26.28
CA ARG A 134 22.45 -23.06 26.89
C ARG A 134 23.44 -24.19 26.64
N ARG A 135 23.97 -24.31 25.41
CA ARG A 135 24.97 -25.33 25.05
C ARG A 135 26.27 -25.21 25.84
N LYS A 136 26.72 -23.99 26.16
CA LYS A 136 27.90 -23.75 27.00
C LYS A 136 27.67 -24.12 28.48
N THR A 137 26.42 -24.08 28.95
CA THR A 137 26.03 -24.40 30.33
C THR A 137 25.57 -25.85 30.55
N THR A 138 25.44 -26.65 29.49
CA THR A 138 25.14 -28.08 29.62
C THR A 138 26.35 -28.81 30.19
N THR A 139 26.28 -29.06 31.49
CA THR A 139 27.12 -29.92 32.34
C THR A 139 27.89 -30.99 31.59
N THR A 140 29.22 -30.95 31.68
CA THR A 140 30.08 -32.12 31.53
C THR A 140 29.52 -33.23 32.41
N TRP A 141 28.97 -34.28 31.81
CA TRP A 141 28.62 -35.49 32.54
C TRP A 141 29.93 -36.09 33.06
N THR A 142 30.26 -35.83 34.33
CA THR A 142 31.32 -36.53 35.03
C THR A 142 30.75 -37.86 35.52
N PRO A 143 31.22 -39.03 35.05
CA PRO A 143 30.84 -40.29 35.65
C PRO A 143 31.26 -40.22 37.12
N ARG A 144 30.30 -40.45 38.02
CA ARG A 144 30.58 -40.59 39.45
C ARG A 144 31.51 -41.79 39.58
N ARG A 145 32.77 -41.56 39.97
CA ARG A 145 33.77 -42.61 40.18
C ARG A 145 33.22 -43.51 41.30
N LEU A 146 32.73 -44.69 40.93
CA LEU A 146 32.35 -45.73 41.89
C LEU A 146 33.61 -46.06 42.69
N GLY A 147 33.60 -45.68 43.97
CA GLY A 147 34.60 -46.12 44.91
C GLY A 147 34.56 -47.65 44.97
N SER A 148 35.75 -48.25 44.85
CA SER A 148 35.97 -49.67 45.07
C SER A 148 35.47 -50.07 46.46
N SER A 149 34.34 -50.77 46.51
CA SER A 149 34.05 -51.72 47.57
C SER A 149 33.34 -52.91 46.94
N GLN A 150 34.03 -54.04 46.91
CA GLN A 150 33.43 -55.34 46.65
C GLN A 150 32.25 -55.54 47.60
N ALA A 151 31.07 -55.76 47.03
CA ALA A 151 30.04 -56.56 47.65
C ALA A 151 29.22 -57.17 46.51
N ASP A 152 29.42 -58.48 46.34
CA ASP A 152 28.53 -59.35 45.58
C ASP A 152 27.09 -59.21 46.09
N ILE A 153 26.12 -59.38 45.20
CA ILE A 153 25.09 -60.43 45.28
C ILE A 153 24.12 -60.27 44.09
N SER A 154 24.29 -61.19 43.15
CA SER A 154 23.27 -61.98 42.42
C SER A 154 21.87 -61.40 42.12
N ASN A 155 21.60 -61.29 40.81
CA ASN A 155 20.35 -61.57 40.08
C ASN A 155 19.00 -61.55 40.81
N GLN A 156 18.10 -60.68 40.34
CA GLN A 156 16.72 -61.05 39.99
C GLN A 156 16.18 -60.16 38.85
N ILE A 157 15.76 -60.82 37.77
CA ILE A 157 15.08 -60.28 36.59
C ILE A 157 13.64 -59.88 36.96
N GLN A 158 13.12 -58.75 36.43
CA GLN A 158 11.80 -58.66 35.76
C GLN A 158 11.69 -57.40 34.87
N PRO A 159 11.04 -57.49 33.69
CA PRO A 159 10.88 -56.37 32.76
C PRO A 159 9.60 -55.57 33.07
N ARG A 160 9.63 -54.24 32.91
CA ARG A 160 8.40 -53.45 32.79
C ARG A 160 8.49 -52.46 31.64
N THR A 161 7.40 -52.43 30.90
CA THR A 161 7.16 -51.86 29.59
C THR A 161 6.79 -50.38 29.63
N SER A 162 7.14 -49.68 28.54
CA SER A 162 6.37 -48.64 27.82
C SER A 162 5.59 -47.57 28.61
N SER A 163 5.88 -46.29 28.37
CA SER A 163 5.20 -45.59 27.26
C SER A 163 5.68 -44.14 27.09
N ARG A 164 5.71 -43.77 25.82
CA ARG A 164 6.12 -42.50 25.23
C ARG A 164 4.94 -41.52 25.31
N MET A 165 5.16 -40.32 25.83
CA MET A 165 4.29 -39.18 25.51
C MET A 165 5.09 -38.12 24.76
N ARG A 166 4.70 -37.95 23.49
CA ARG A 166 5.13 -36.87 22.60
C ARG A 166 3.99 -35.86 22.63
N SER A 167 4.24 -34.64 23.12
CA SER A 167 3.33 -33.51 22.93
C SER A 167 4.04 -32.46 22.08
N THR A 168 3.49 -32.26 20.88
CA THR A 168 3.74 -31.11 20.00
C THR A 168 3.00 -29.90 20.56
N PRO A 169 3.54 -28.67 20.50
CA PRO A 169 2.75 -27.48 20.78
C PRO A 169 2.00 -27.04 19.52
N THR A 170 0.68 -26.92 19.65
CA THR A 170 -0.23 -26.29 18.69
C THR A 170 -0.07 -24.78 18.77
N VAL A 171 0.10 -24.12 17.62
CA VAL A 171 0.01 -22.67 17.48
C VAL A 171 -1.46 -22.31 17.28
N HIS A 172 -2.01 -21.44 18.12
CA HIS A 172 -3.34 -20.86 17.92
C HIS A 172 -3.21 -19.41 17.45
N CYS A 173 -3.90 -19.16 16.33
CA CYS A 173 -4.35 -17.92 15.69
C CYS A 173 -3.54 -16.63 15.87
#